data_AF-A0A7C8K584-F1
#
_entry.id   AF-A0A7C8K584-F1
#
_cell.length_a   1.000
_cell.length_b   1.000
_cell.length_c   1.000
_cell.angle_alpha   90.00
_cell.angle_beta   90.00
_cell.angle_gamma   90.00
#
_symmetry.space_group_name_H-M   'P 1'
#
loop_
_entity.id
_entity.type
_entity.pdbx_description
1 polymer ?
#
loop_
_entity_poly.entity_id
_entity_poly.type
_entity_poly.pdbx_seq_one_letter_code
_entity_poly.pdbx_strand_id
1 'polypeptide(L)'
;MADNTSSASLPGGEQVAVLAQAGTSTVDISTTSTSNVNNQTSLKSTNPLVWIDCEMTGLNPPQDKLLQIACYITDSQLTLLEPTGFEVVISRPQSLLSQMDDWCTTTHTSTGLIPRVLFSTTTVTEASNQLLSYIQKYVPEKKTAIMCGNSIHFDKLFLSIEMPEVVEWLNYRVGDVSSIKEFARRWCDEEVLEGLPVKKYTHEAREDILESIEEARYYRRVLFRGGDFKV
;
A
#
# COMPACT_ATOMS: atom_id res chain seq x y z
N MET A 1 -39.83 -41.48 -16.35
CA MET A 1 -41.09 -41.86 -17.03
C MET A 1 -42.18 -40.93 -16.55
N ALA A 2 -42.82 -40.21 -17.50
CA ALA A 2 -44.00 -39.34 -17.39
C ALA A 2 -43.84 -38.10 -16.46
N ASP A 3 -43.72 -36.85 -16.92
CA ASP A 3 -44.50 -36.05 -17.91
C ASP A 3 -46.02 -36.11 -17.70
N ASN A 4 -46.64 -34.98 -17.32
CA ASN A 4 -47.72 -34.41 -18.13
C ASN A 4 -48.05 -32.94 -17.83
N THR A 5 -48.34 -32.24 -18.93
CA THR A 5 -48.68 -30.83 -19.18
C THR A 5 -50.18 -30.51 -19.12
N SER A 6 -50.55 -29.22 -18.98
CA SER A 6 -51.61 -28.47 -19.70
C SER A 6 -51.99 -27.21 -18.87
N SER A 7 -52.01 -25.95 -19.31
CA SER A 7 -52.37 -25.19 -20.54
C SER A 7 -53.79 -24.62 -20.57
N ALA A 8 -53.87 -23.30 -20.77
CA ALA A 8 -54.98 -22.48 -21.34
C ALA A 8 -56.25 -22.30 -20.46
N SER A 9 -57.06 -21.23 -20.50
CA SER A 9 -57.25 -20.08 -21.42
C SER A 9 -58.25 -19.05 -20.83
N LEU A 10 -58.29 -17.87 -21.45
CA LEU A 10 -59.13 -16.67 -21.26
C LEU A 10 -60.66 -16.87 -21.40
N PRO A 11 -61.47 -15.85 -21.03
CA PRO A 11 -62.34 -15.14 -22.01
C PRO A 11 -62.19 -13.59 -21.87
N GLY A 12 -62.29 -12.69 -22.86
CA GLY A 12 -63.33 -12.46 -23.89
C GLY A 12 -64.60 -11.87 -23.24
N GLY A 13 -65.15 -10.67 -23.46
CA GLY A 13 -64.94 -9.51 -24.32
C GLY A 13 -66.32 -8.84 -24.50
N GLU A 14 -66.47 -7.50 -24.45
CA GLU A 14 -67.57 -6.77 -25.13
C GLU A 14 -67.36 -5.24 -25.16
N GLN A 15 -67.66 -4.64 -26.31
CA GLN A 15 -67.58 -3.22 -26.69
C GLN A 15 -68.92 -2.51 -26.49
N VAL A 16 -68.96 -1.19 -26.25
CA VAL A 16 -69.82 -0.23 -26.99
C VAL A 16 -69.18 1.18 -27.00
N ALA A 17 -69.37 1.86 -28.13
CA ALA A 17 -68.82 3.10 -28.66
C ALA A 17 -69.09 4.43 -27.89
N VAL A 18 -68.40 5.51 -28.29
CA VAL A 18 -68.99 6.70 -28.97
C VAL A 18 -67.93 7.75 -29.37
N LEU A 19 -67.93 8.05 -30.68
CA LEU A 19 -67.67 9.27 -31.47
C LEU A 19 -66.42 10.17 -31.27
N ALA A 20 -65.82 10.42 -32.43
CA ALA A 20 -64.68 11.28 -32.74
C ALA A 20 -65.01 12.78 -32.77
N GLN A 21 -63.98 13.60 -32.52
CA GLN A 21 -63.69 14.80 -33.31
C GLN A 21 -62.18 14.97 -33.48
N ALA A 22 -61.80 15.30 -34.71
CA ALA A 22 -60.44 15.46 -35.20
C ALA A 22 -59.89 16.86 -34.90
N GLY A 23 -58.59 16.96 -34.67
CA GLY A 23 -57.86 18.23 -34.56
C GLY A 23 -56.35 17.99 -34.46
N THR A 24 -55.69 18.07 -35.61
CA THR A 24 -54.25 17.95 -35.84
C THR A 24 -53.40 18.95 -35.04
N SER A 25 -52.26 18.51 -34.49
CA SER A 25 -51.01 19.30 -34.39
C SER A 25 -49.82 18.43 -33.95
N THR A 26 -48.91 18.22 -34.90
CA THR A 26 -47.44 18.09 -34.76
C THR A 26 -46.86 17.56 -33.44
N VAL A 27 -46.38 16.32 -33.46
CA VAL A 27 -45.42 15.82 -32.45
C VAL A 27 -44.00 16.11 -32.97
N ASP A 28 -43.33 17.05 -32.32
CA ASP A 28 -41.89 17.28 -32.46
C ASP A 28 -41.11 16.05 -32.00
N ILE A 29 -40.23 15.56 -32.86
CA ILE A 29 -39.21 14.56 -32.51
C ILE A 29 -38.15 15.28 -31.67
N SER A 30 -38.39 15.38 -30.37
CA SER A 30 -37.30 15.64 -29.43
C SER A 30 -36.52 14.33 -29.29
N THR A 31 -35.38 14.27 -29.97
CA THR A 31 -34.31 13.29 -29.73
C THR A 31 -33.89 13.35 -28.27
N THR A 32 -34.46 12.47 -27.45
CA THR A 32 -33.97 12.19 -26.11
C THR A 32 -32.62 11.50 -26.26
N SER A 33 -31.55 12.29 -26.32
CA SER A 33 -30.18 11.82 -26.19
C SER A 33 -30.00 11.29 -24.78
N THR A 34 -30.28 10.00 -24.59
CA THR A 34 -29.83 9.22 -23.44
C THR A 34 -28.30 9.22 -23.47
N SER A 35 -27.71 10.10 -22.66
CA SER A 35 -26.30 10.08 -22.35
C SER A 35 -25.99 8.78 -21.61
N ASN A 36 -25.49 7.78 -22.34
CA ASN A 36 -24.79 6.64 -21.75
C ASN A 36 -23.52 7.18 -21.06
N VAL A 37 -23.64 7.49 -19.77
CA VAL A 37 -22.48 7.75 -18.92
C VAL A 37 -21.77 6.41 -18.75
N ASN A 38 -20.79 6.15 -19.61
CA ASN A 38 -19.81 5.08 -19.41
C ASN A 38 -19.05 5.38 -18.12
N ASN A 39 -19.51 4.81 -17.01
CA ASN A 39 -18.76 4.73 -15.76
C ASN A 39 -17.60 3.74 -15.96
N GLN A 40 -16.59 4.14 -16.73
CA GLN A 40 -15.31 3.42 -16.76
C GLN A 40 -14.58 3.75 -15.46
N THR A 41 -14.75 2.88 -14.46
CA THR A 41 -13.92 2.89 -13.25
C THR A 41 -12.46 2.72 -13.68
N SER A 42 -11.63 3.72 -13.38
CA SER A 42 -10.19 3.66 -13.65
C SER A 42 -9.59 2.39 -13.05
N LEU A 43 -8.84 1.62 -13.84
CA LEU A 43 -8.10 0.44 -13.37
C LEU A 43 -6.92 0.80 -12.45
N LYS A 44 -6.53 2.08 -12.38
CA LYS A 44 -5.44 2.54 -11.52
C LYS A 44 -5.91 2.55 -10.06
N SER A 45 -5.16 1.85 -9.21
CA SER A 45 -5.31 2.00 -7.76
C SER A 45 -4.88 3.40 -7.34
N THR A 46 -5.70 4.03 -6.50
CA THR A 46 -5.38 5.29 -5.81
C THR A 46 -5.09 5.08 -4.33
N ASN A 47 -5.04 3.81 -3.89
CA ASN A 47 -4.82 3.48 -2.48
C ASN A 47 -3.45 4.00 -2.01
N PRO A 48 -3.34 4.41 -0.73
CA PRO A 48 -2.07 4.82 -0.15
C PRO A 48 -1.02 3.70 -0.17
N LEU A 49 0.24 4.11 -0.04
CA LEU A 49 1.39 3.23 0.13
C LEU A 49 1.94 3.43 1.54
N VAL A 50 2.16 2.33 2.27
CA VAL A 50 2.62 2.35 3.66
C VAL A 50 4.09 1.96 3.70
N TRP A 51 4.95 2.95 3.86
CA TRP A 51 6.40 2.80 3.90
C TRP A 51 6.85 2.49 5.32
N ILE A 52 7.56 1.39 5.51
CA ILE A 52 8.06 0.96 6.82
C ILE A 52 9.53 0.59 6.69
N ASP A 53 10.28 0.89 7.74
CA ASP A 53 11.65 0.45 7.96
C ASP A 53 11.80 0.13 9.46
N CYS A 54 12.48 -0.98 9.74
CA CYS A 54 12.68 -1.47 11.09
C CYS A 54 14.17 -1.61 11.39
N GLU A 55 14.53 -1.25 12.63
CA GLU A 55 15.81 -1.63 13.21
C GLU A 55 15.61 -2.85 14.11
N MET A 56 16.52 -3.83 14.00
CA MET A 56 16.44 -5.09 14.74
C MET A 56 17.76 -5.41 15.45
N THR A 57 17.73 -6.36 16.36
CA THR A 57 18.95 -6.91 16.98
C THR A 57 19.81 -7.77 16.05
N GLY A 58 19.28 -8.14 14.88
CA GLY A 58 19.94 -9.03 13.94
C GLY A 58 19.00 -9.47 12.82
N LEU A 59 19.41 -10.50 12.08
CA LEU A 59 18.75 -10.96 10.86
C LEU A 59 18.05 -12.33 10.99
N ASN A 60 17.77 -12.80 12.20
CA ASN A 60 17.10 -14.07 12.47
C ASN A 60 15.72 -13.85 13.13
N PRO A 61 14.61 -13.70 12.37
CA PRO A 61 13.32 -13.28 12.90
C PRO A 61 12.78 -14.08 14.12
N PRO A 62 12.96 -15.41 14.21
CA PRO A 62 12.62 -16.16 15.43
C PRO A 62 13.34 -15.70 16.70
N GLN A 63 14.61 -15.31 16.59
CA GLN A 63 15.49 -15.00 17.73
C GLN A 63 15.55 -13.49 17.98
N ASP A 64 15.83 -12.73 16.93
CA ASP A 64 15.98 -11.29 16.96
C ASP A 64 14.67 -10.56 17.23
N LYS A 65 14.77 -9.30 17.63
CA LYS A 65 13.63 -8.46 18.00
C LYS A 65 13.71 -7.09 17.37
N LEU A 66 12.54 -6.52 17.10
CA LEU A 66 12.37 -5.12 16.71
C LEU A 66 12.86 -4.19 17.83
N LEU A 67 13.61 -3.15 17.45
CA LEU A 67 14.16 -2.10 18.31
C LEU A 67 13.53 -0.74 18.01
N GLN A 68 13.40 -0.40 16.73
CA GLN A 68 12.77 0.84 16.27
C GLN A 68 11.95 0.55 15.02
N ILE A 69 10.87 1.31 14.85
CA ILE A 69 10.06 1.30 13.63
C ILE A 69 9.84 2.74 13.20
N ALA A 70 10.04 3.02 11.92
CA ALA A 70 9.56 4.22 11.28
C ALA A 70 8.46 3.87 10.26
N CYS A 71 7.47 4.75 10.11
CA CYS A 71 6.38 4.57 9.16
C CYS A 71 5.98 5.91 8.51
N TYR A 72 5.97 5.92 7.19
CA TYR A 72 5.50 7.05 6.38
C TYR A 72 4.43 6.58 5.41
N ILE A 73 3.51 7.48 5.08
CA ILE A 73 2.42 7.15 4.17
C ILE A 73 2.45 8.13 3.02
N THR A 74 2.44 7.59 1.80
CA THR A 74 2.29 8.39 0.59
C THR A 74 0.96 8.11 -0.07
N ASP A 75 0.49 9.04 -0.90
CA ASP A 75 -0.48 8.71 -1.92
C ASP A 75 0.10 7.74 -2.98
N SER A 76 -0.72 7.34 -3.93
CA SER A 76 -0.31 6.51 -5.08
C SER A 76 0.74 7.15 -6.00
N GLN A 77 1.00 8.45 -5.85
CA GLN A 77 1.95 9.22 -6.65
C GLN A 77 3.26 9.51 -5.89
N LEU A 78 3.46 8.88 -4.73
CA LEU A 78 4.63 9.04 -3.86
C LEU A 78 4.72 10.43 -3.19
N THR A 79 3.60 11.14 -3.05
CA THR A 79 3.52 12.37 -2.25
C THR A 79 3.26 12.00 -0.80
N LEU A 80 4.07 12.50 0.14
CA LEU A 80 3.87 12.28 1.58
C LEU A 80 2.53 12.87 2.04
N LEU A 81 1.73 12.07 2.74
CA LEU A 81 0.49 12.52 3.37
C LEU A 81 0.74 13.21 4.71
N GLU A 82 1.84 12.87 5.40
CA GLU A 82 2.29 13.49 6.64
C GLU A 82 3.81 13.67 6.62
N PRO A 83 4.34 14.90 6.73
CA PRO A 83 5.79 15.14 6.63
C PRO A 83 6.62 14.58 7.78
N THR A 84 6.02 14.44 8.97
CA THR A 84 6.73 14.02 10.18
C THR A 84 6.79 12.51 10.35
N GLY A 85 5.90 11.76 9.69
CA GLY A 85 5.79 10.31 9.83
C GLY A 85 5.38 9.86 11.23
N PHE A 86 5.52 8.56 11.46
CA PHE A 86 5.42 7.90 12.75
C PHE A 86 6.75 7.22 13.06
N GLU A 87 7.23 7.36 14.29
CA GLU A 87 8.45 6.68 14.77
C GLU A 87 8.24 6.21 16.20
N VAL A 88 8.68 4.98 16.50
CA VAL A 88 8.61 4.41 17.85
C VAL A 88 9.86 3.60 18.14
N VAL A 89 10.40 3.77 19.36
CA VAL A 89 11.50 2.95 19.89
C VAL A 89 10.92 2.02 20.95
N ILE A 90 11.19 0.73 20.80
CA ILE A 90 10.61 -0.33 21.62
C ILE A 90 11.58 -0.67 22.75
N SER A 91 11.08 -0.69 23.98
CA SER A 91 11.85 -1.09 25.16
C SER A 91 12.34 -2.54 25.05
N ARG A 92 13.64 -2.74 25.25
CA ARG A 92 14.28 -4.06 25.35
C ARG A 92 15.26 -4.13 26.53
N PRO A 93 15.40 -5.28 27.20
CA PRO A 93 16.36 -5.43 28.27
C PRO A 93 17.79 -5.43 27.74
N GLN A 94 18.73 -4.92 28.56
CA GLN A 94 20.17 -4.95 28.25
C GLN A 94 20.67 -6.34 27.89
N SER A 95 20.15 -7.39 28.54
CA SER A 95 20.55 -8.78 28.28
C SER A 95 20.26 -9.25 26.86
N LEU A 96 19.26 -8.66 26.18
CA LEU A 96 18.94 -8.95 24.79
C LEU A 96 19.87 -8.17 23.85
N LEU A 97 20.11 -6.88 24.13
CA LEU A 97 21.02 -6.05 23.34
C LEU A 97 22.47 -6.57 23.39
N SER A 98 22.89 -7.14 24.51
CA SER A 98 24.21 -7.76 24.66
C SER A 98 24.41 -9.05 23.84
N GLN A 99 23.38 -9.56 23.17
CA GLN A 99 23.46 -10.73 22.28
C GLN A 99 23.58 -10.37 20.80
N MET A 100 23.50 -9.07 20.46
CA MET A 100 23.69 -8.59 19.10
C MET A 100 25.11 -8.91 18.62
N ASP A 101 25.25 -9.11 17.30
CA ASP A 101 26.58 -9.25 16.70
C ASP A 101 27.35 -7.92 16.70
N ASP A 102 28.62 -7.97 16.30
CA ASP A 102 29.52 -6.81 16.29
C ASP A 102 29.00 -5.70 15.36
N TRP A 103 28.35 -6.08 14.25
CA TRP A 103 27.84 -5.12 13.28
C TRP A 103 26.65 -4.35 13.87
N CYS A 104 25.63 -5.04 14.36
CA CYS A 104 24.45 -4.43 14.99
C CYS A 104 24.86 -3.60 16.21
N THR A 105 25.77 -4.12 17.04
CA THR A 105 26.26 -3.40 18.22
C THR A 105 26.94 -2.08 17.82
N THR A 106 27.80 -2.11 16.81
CA THR A 106 28.53 -0.91 16.35
C THR A 106 27.57 0.09 15.72
N THR A 107 26.73 -0.35 14.79
CA THR A 107 25.77 0.50 14.08
C THR A 107 24.80 1.17 15.06
N HIS A 108 24.12 0.39 15.90
CA HIS A 108 23.13 0.91 16.86
C HIS A 108 23.73 1.75 17.97
N THR A 109 25.01 1.58 18.28
CA THR A 109 25.73 2.49 19.18
C THR A 109 25.99 3.82 18.48
N SER A 110 26.45 3.80 17.23
CA SER A 110 26.82 5.01 16.48
C SER A 110 25.62 5.92 16.20
N THR A 111 24.43 5.34 16.00
CA THR A 111 23.17 6.06 15.78
C THR A 111 22.49 6.50 17.09
N GLY A 112 23.04 6.10 18.23
CA GLY A 112 22.45 6.36 19.55
C GLY A 112 21.16 5.57 19.81
N LEU A 113 20.89 4.51 19.05
CA LEU A 113 19.69 3.69 19.23
C LEU A 113 19.72 2.88 20.53
N ILE A 114 20.87 2.30 20.91
CA ILE A 114 21.01 1.51 22.14
C ILE A 114 20.50 2.26 23.39
N PRO A 115 20.97 3.48 23.71
CA PRO A 115 20.47 4.20 24.87
C PRO A 115 18.97 4.53 24.74
N ARG A 116 18.47 4.88 23.54
CA ARG A 116 17.03 5.14 23.32
C ARG A 116 16.18 3.91 23.62
N VAL A 117 16.63 2.71 23.24
CA VAL A 117 15.96 1.44 23.54
C VAL A 117 15.94 1.16 25.04
N LEU A 118 17.06 1.38 25.73
CA LEU A 118 17.18 1.15 27.17
C LEU A 118 16.35 2.14 28.00
N PHE A 119 16.20 3.38 27.54
CA PHE A 119 15.38 4.40 28.20
C PHE A 119 13.91 4.39 27.78
N SER A 120 13.58 3.74 26.67
CA SER A 120 12.18 3.62 26.23
C SER A 120 11.37 2.85 27.28
N THR A 121 10.13 3.28 27.49
CA THR A 121 9.13 2.55 28.28
C THR A 121 8.07 1.92 27.40
N THR A 122 8.15 2.10 26.07
CA THR A 122 7.13 1.62 25.14
C THR A 122 7.27 0.12 24.93
N THR A 123 6.22 -0.62 25.27
CA THR A 123 6.14 -2.06 25.04
C THR A 123 5.86 -2.38 23.56
N VAL A 124 6.07 -3.64 23.16
CA VAL A 124 5.73 -4.12 21.82
C VAL A 124 4.26 -3.89 21.49
N THR A 125 3.37 -4.22 22.44
CA THR A 125 1.92 -4.06 22.27
C THR A 125 1.54 -2.60 22.08
N GLU A 126 2.11 -1.68 22.86
CA GLU A 126 1.86 -0.25 22.69
C GLU A 126 2.38 0.27 21.36
N ALA A 127 3.60 -0.12 20.96
CA ALA A 127 4.16 0.24 19.66
C ALA A 127 3.29 -0.29 18.49
N SER A 128 2.83 -1.54 18.57
CA SER A 128 1.93 -2.15 17.59
C SER A 128 0.61 -1.38 17.47
N ASN A 129 -0.02 -1.05 18.61
CA ASN A 129 -1.28 -0.32 18.64
C ASN A 129 -1.14 1.11 18.08
N GLN A 130 -0.04 1.79 18.42
CA GLN A 130 0.26 3.13 17.92
C GLN A 130 0.49 3.11 16.40
N LEU A 131 1.31 2.17 15.91
CA LEU A 131 1.59 2.00 14.48
C LEU A 131 0.31 1.68 13.69
N LEU A 132 -0.50 0.73 14.18
CA LEU A 132 -1.76 0.36 13.54
C LEU A 132 -2.72 1.56 13.49
N SER A 133 -2.85 2.30 14.60
CA SER A 133 -3.71 3.50 14.66
C SER A 133 -3.26 4.57 13.68
N TYR A 134 -1.95 4.80 13.57
CA TYR A 134 -1.36 5.71 12.60
C TYR A 134 -1.68 5.29 11.15
N ILE A 135 -1.52 4.00 10.83
CA ILE A 135 -1.87 3.47 9.50
C ILE A 135 -3.36 3.64 9.20
N GLN A 136 -4.23 3.31 10.16
CA GLN A 136 -5.69 3.39 10.00
C GLN A 136 -6.22 4.80 9.73
N LYS A 137 -5.52 5.84 10.20
CA LYS A 137 -5.85 7.25 9.90
C LYS A 137 -5.86 7.54 8.40
N TYR A 138 -5.00 6.86 7.63
CA TYR A 138 -4.86 7.06 6.18
C TYR A 138 -5.36 5.88 5.35
N VAL A 139 -5.43 4.69 5.95
CA VAL A 139 -5.90 3.44 5.33
C VAL A 139 -7.10 2.91 6.13
N PRO A 140 -8.29 3.54 6.02
CA PRO A 140 -9.45 3.17 6.83
C PRO A 140 -10.04 1.81 6.47
N GLU A 141 -9.78 1.32 5.26
CA GLU A 141 -10.27 0.03 4.78
C GLU A 141 -9.15 -1.02 4.79
N LYS A 142 -9.40 -2.15 5.48
CA LYS A 142 -8.47 -3.29 5.52
C LYS A 142 -8.13 -3.78 4.10
N LYS A 143 -6.90 -4.26 3.92
CA LYS A 143 -6.39 -4.93 2.71
C LYS A 143 -6.33 -4.07 1.44
N THR A 144 -6.43 -2.75 1.56
CA THR A 144 -6.38 -1.82 0.41
C THR A 144 -4.96 -1.32 0.09
N ALA A 145 -4.19 -0.90 1.10
CA ALA A 145 -2.83 -0.42 0.95
C ALA A 145 -1.79 -1.56 1.02
N ILE A 146 -0.68 -1.41 0.29
CA ILE A 146 0.47 -2.33 0.34
C ILE A 146 1.56 -1.77 1.26
N MET A 147 2.34 -2.67 1.86
CA MET A 147 3.57 -2.31 2.59
C MET A 147 4.71 -2.09 1.59
N CYS A 148 5.49 -1.02 1.76
CA CYS A 148 6.54 -0.58 0.86
C CYS A 148 7.84 -0.30 1.62
N GLY A 149 8.97 -0.43 0.93
CA GLY A 149 10.30 -0.15 1.47
C GLY A 149 11.40 -0.83 0.65
N ASN A 150 12.65 -0.62 1.02
CA ASN A 150 13.76 -1.40 0.47
C ASN A 150 13.86 -2.73 1.20
N SER A 151 13.85 -3.86 0.47
CA SER A 151 13.97 -5.19 1.08
C SER A 151 12.87 -5.47 2.11
N ILE A 152 11.71 -4.82 1.93
CA ILE A 152 10.58 -4.76 2.87
C ILE A 152 10.02 -6.13 3.29
N HIS A 153 10.30 -7.17 2.50
CA HIS A 153 9.95 -8.53 2.88
C HIS A 153 10.58 -8.93 4.22
N PHE A 154 11.74 -8.37 4.57
CA PHE A 154 12.46 -8.65 5.79
C PHE A 154 11.78 -8.01 7.00
N ASP A 155 11.45 -6.71 6.95
CA ASP A 155 10.67 -6.02 7.98
C ASP A 155 9.33 -6.70 8.20
N LYS A 156 8.67 -7.09 7.11
CA LYS A 156 7.40 -7.80 7.16
C LYS A 156 7.50 -9.11 7.93
N LEU A 157 8.63 -9.84 7.87
CA LEU A 157 8.81 -11.07 8.66
C LEU A 157 8.80 -10.77 10.16
N PHE A 158 9.53 -9.75 10.60
CA PHE A 158 9.56 -9.34 12.02
C PHE A 158 8.21 -8.81 12.48
N LEU A 159 7.57 -7.95 11.69
CA LEU A 159 6.23 -7.44 11.98
C LEU A 159 5.19 -8.55 12.04
N SER A 160 5.30 -9.59 11.21
CA SER A 160 4.36 -10.73 11.26
C SER A 160 4.47 -11.53 12.55
N ILE A 161 5.62 -11.47 13.24
CA ILE A 161 5.86 -12.17 14.50
C ILE A 161 5.44 -11.29 15.69
N GLU A 162 5.91 -10.04 15.74
CA GLU A 162 5.73 -9.17 16.90
C GLU A 162 4.51 -8.24 16.81
N MET A 163 4.01 -7.96 15.61
CA MET A 163 2.92 -7.00 15.33
C MET A 163 1.94 -7.52 14.26
N PRO A 164 1.39 -8.74 14.40
CA PRO A 164 0.63 -9.40 13.34
C PRO A 164 -0.58 -8.58 12.86
N GLU A 165 -1.24 -7.84 13.75
CA GLU A 165 -2.41 -7.02 13.41
C GLU A 165 -2.09 -5.91 12.39
N VAL A 166 -0.86 -5.37 12.39
CA VAL A 166 -0.40 -4.39 11.40
C VAL A 166 -0.30 -5.03 10.02
N VAL A 167 0.32 -6.21 9.94
CA VAL A 167 0.45 -6.96 8.68
C VAL A 167 -0.91 -7.45 8.18
N GLU A 168 -1.80 -7.83 9.10
CA GLU A 168 -3.17 -8.22 8.81
C GLU A 168 -4.05 -7.05 8.35
N TRP A 169 -3.74 -5.81 8.75
CA TRP A 169 -4.45 -4.64 8.23
C TRP A 169 -4.10 -4.36 6.76
N LEU A 170 -2.84 -4.55 6.38
CA LEU A 170 -2.32 -4.26 5.05
C LEU A 170 -2.57 -5.41 4.06
N ASN A 171 -2.53 -5.09 2.76
CA ASN A 171 -2.60 -6.07 1.70
C ASN A 171 -1.42 -7.06 1.78
N TYR A 172 -1.62 -8.29 1.30
CA TYR A 172 -0.59 -9.33 1.33
C TYR A 172 0.60 -9.02 0.42
N ARG A 173 0.38 -8.25 -0.66
CA ARG A 173 1.40 -7.78 -1.60
C ARG A 173 2.27 -6.72 -0.94
N VAL A 174 3.49 -6.61 -1.45
CA VAL A 174 4.47 -5.62 -1.01
C VAL A 174 5.02 -4.86 -2.22
N GLY A 175 5.36 -3.59 -2.02
CA GLY A 175 6.13 -2.79 -2.97
C GLY A 175 7.59 -2.76 -2.55
N ASP A 176 8.37 -3.75 -2.98
CA ASP A 176 9.79 -3.87 -2.65
C ASP A 176 10.65 -3.08 -3.66
N VAL A 177 11.19 -1.94 -3.23
CA VAL A 177 12.05 -1.08 -4.06
C VAL A 177 13.35 -1.79 -4.44
N SER A 178 13.84 -2.70 -3.59
CA SER A 178 15.05 -3.47 -3.88
C SER A 178 14.84 -4.44 -5.04
N SER A 179 13.62 -4.96 -5.23
CA SER A 179 13.29 -5.76 -6.42
C SER A 179 13.39 -4.94 -7.71
N ILE A 180 12.89 -3.70 -7.70
CA ILE A 180 12.98 -2.79 -8.85
C ILE A 180 14.45 -2.48 -9.15
N LYS A 181 15.25 -2.18 -8.11
CA LYS A 181 16.70 -1.96 -8.21
C LYS A 181 17.43 -3.14 -8.86
N GLU A 182 17.14 -4.37 -8.43
CA GLU A 182 17.79 -5.55 -8.99
C GLU A 182 17.44 -5.80 -10.46
N PHE A 183 16.20 -5.48 -10.88
CA PHE A 183 15.83 -5.53 -12.30
C PHE A 183 16.46 -4.39 -13.10
N ALA A 184 16.49 -3.17 -12.55
CA ALA A 184 17.13 -2.04 -13.20
C ALA A 184 18.61 -2.33 -13.48
N ARG A 185 19.36 -2.85 -12.49
CA ARG A 185 20.77 -3.25 -12.64
C ARG A 185 21.05 -4.27 -13.74
N ARG A 186 20.05 -5.09 -14.11
CA ARG A 186 20.22 -6.15 -15.11
C ARG A 186 19.75 -5.75 -16.49
N TRP A 187 18.75 -4.87 -16.58
CA TRP A 187 18.00 -4.64 -17.81
C TRP A 187 18.04 -3.20 -18.30
N CYS A 188 18.48 -2.24 -17.49
CA CYS A 188 18.58 -0.84 -17.90
C CYS A 188 20.00 -0.49 -18.35
N ASP A 189 20.08 0.54 -19.18
CA ASP A 189 21.35 1.12 -19.61
C ASP A 189 22.09 1.79 -18.45
N GLU A 190 23.41 1.94 -18.59
CA GLU A 190 24.29 2.53 -17.57
C GLU A 190 23.82 3.92 -17.11
N GLU A 191 23.29 4.75 -18.03
CA GLU A 191 22.76 6.09 -17.72
C GLU A 191 21.64 6.06 -16.66
N VAL A 192 20.80 5.02 -16.68
CA VAL A 192 19.75 4.83 -15.66
C VAL A 192 20.35 4.46 -14.31
N LEU A 193 21.47 3.75 -14.29
CA LEU A 193 22.15 3.37 -13.04
C LEU A 193 22.94 4.55 -12.47
N GLU A 194 23.60 5.34 -13.31
CA GLU A 194 24.34 6.55 -12.93
C GLU A 194 23.43 7.65 -12.36
N GLY A 195 22.17 7.72 -12.83
CA GLY A 195 21.20 8.70 -12.34
C GLY A 195 20.57 8.38 -10.98
N LEU A 196 20.88 7.23 -10.36
CA LEU A 196 20.34 6.84 -9.06
C LEU A 196 20.71 7.85 -7.95
N PRO A 197 19.78 8.22 -7.06
CA PRO A 197 20.10 9.03 -5.90
C PRO A 197 21.21 8.37 -5.05
N VAL A 198 22.22 9.16 -4.68
CA VAL A 198 23.28 8.69 -3.78
C VAL A 198 22.69 8.53 -2.37
N LYS A 199 22.70 7.29 -1.86
CA LYS A 199 22.30 6.99 -0.49
C LYS A 199 23.35 7.45 0.50
N LYS A 200 22.91 8.02 1.62
CA LYS A 200 23.79 8.47 2.70
C LYS A 200 24.13 7.32 3.65
N TYR A 201 23.32 6.26 3.69
CA TYR A 201 23.51 5.09 4.55
C TYR A 201 23.67 5.48 6.03
N THR A 202 22.76 6.31 6.54
CA THR A 202 22.80 6.79 7.92
C THR A 202 22.38 5.73 8.93
N HIS A 203 21.75 4.63 8.50
CA HIS A 203 21.22 3.58 9.38
C HIS A 203 20.27 4.17 10.43
N GLU A 204 19.39 5.05 9.95
CA GLU A 204 18.37 5.70 10.75
C GLU A 204 17.05 5.49 10.01
N ALA A 205 16.14 4.71 10.61
CA ALA A 205 14.90 4.27 9.98
C ALA A 205 14.10 5.38 9.27
N ARG A 206 14.09 6.60 9.82
CA ARG A 206 13.48 7.77 9.16
C ARG A 206 14.13 8.09 7.83
N GLU A 207 15.43 8.34 7.83
CA GLU A 207 16.17 8.76 6.65
C GLU A 207 16.18 7.64 5.61
N ASP A 208 16.30 6.38 6.04
CA ASP A 208 16.26 5.22 5.15
C ASP A 208 14.91 5.07 4.43
N ILE A 209 13.77 5.38 5.07
CA ILE A 209 12.46 5.45 4.40
C ILE A 209 12.41 6.59 3.38
N LEU A 210 12.88 7.79 3.74
CA LEU A 210 12.84 8.93 2.84
C LEU A 210 13.71 8.70 1.60
N GLU A 211 14.88 8.08 1.79
CA GLU A 211 15.74 7.62 0.69
C GLU A 211 15.05 6.54 -0.16
N SER A 212 14.33 5.59 0.47
CA SER A 212 13.55 4.57 -0.25
C SER A 212 12.44 5.17 -1.11
N ILE A 213 11.74 6.19 -0.60
CA ILE A 213 10.69 6.92 -1.35
C ILE A 213 11.31 7.66 -2.53
N GLU A 214 12.46 8.31 -2.34
CA GLU A 214 13.13 9.03 -3.42
C GLU A 214 13.68 8.08 -4.48
N GLU A 215 14.23 6.93 -4.08
CA GLU A 215 14.62 5.85 -4.99
C GLU A 215 13.41 5.34 -5.80
N ALA A 216 12.25 5.17 -5.16
CA ALA A 216 11.02 4.79 -5.86
C ALA A 216 10.50 5.86 -6.83
N ARG A 217 10.62 7.15 -6.47
CA ARG A 217 10.28 8.27 -7.38
C ARG A 217 11.19 8.27 -8.60
N TYR A 218 12.49 8.01 -8.40
CA TYR A 218 13.44 7.86 -9.48
C TYR A 218 13.01 6.75 -10.44
N TYR A 219 12.79 5.53 -9.94
CA TYR A 219 12.35 4.42 -10.79
C TYR A 219 11.01 4.68 -11.48
N ARG A 220 10.04 5.27 -10.77
CA ARG A 220 8.77 5.69 -11.39
C ARG A 220 8.99 6.60 -12.59
N ARG A 221 9.91 7.56 -12.50
CA ARG A 221 10.19 8.52 -13.57
C ARG A 221 10.86 7.87 -14.79
N VAL A 222 11.82 6.98 -14.57
CA VAL A 222 12.70 6.47 -15.65
C VAL A 222 12.26 5.12 -16.21
N LEU A 223 11.65 4.24 -15.41
CA LEU A 223 11.23 2.90 -15.85
C LEU A 223 9.76 2.82 -16.24
N PHE A 224 8.91 3.62 -15.58
CA PHE A 224 7.46 3.54 -15.72
C PHE A 224 6.92 4.74 -16.49
N ARG A 225 7.21 4.80 -17.80
CA ARG A 225 6.52 5.66 -18.77
C ARG A 225 5.71 4.79 -19.75
N GLY A 226 4.41 5.06 -19.84
CA GLY A 226 3.56 4.48 -20.88
C GLY A 226 3.85 5.13 -22.23
N GLY A 227 4.00 4.33 -23.29
CA GLY A 227 4.04 4.86 -24.65
C GLY A 227 4.56 3.93 -25.72
N ASP A 228 5.85 3.61 -25.71
CA ASP A 228 6.51 3.01 -26.88
C ASP A 228 7.31 1.76 -26.51
N PHE A 229 6.60 0.70 -26.11
CA PHE A 229 7.08 -0.64 -26.44
C PHE A 229 6.67 -0.91 -27.88
N LYS A 230 7.57 -0.57 -28.82
CA LYS A 230 7.52 -1.23 -30.13
C LYS A 230 8.06 -2.65 -29.92
N VAL A 231 7.12 -3.60 -29.84
CA VAL A 231 7.40 -5.02 -30.08
C VAL A 231 7.93 -5.18 -31.50
#